data_AF-A0A1Q6QX63-F1
#
_entry.id   AF-A0A1Q6QX63-F1
#
_cell.length_a   1.000
_cell.length_b   1.000
_cell.length_c   1.000
_cell.angle_alpha   90.00
_cell.angle_beta   90.00
_cell.angle_gamma   90.00
#
_symmetry.space_group_name_H-M   'P 1'
#
loop_
_entity.id
_entity.type
_entity.pdbx_description
1 polymer ?
#
loop_
_entity_poly.entity_id
_entity_poly.type
_entity_poly.pdbx_seq_one_letter_code
_entity_poly.pdbx_strand_id
1 'polypeptide(L)'
;MGRKKKIESTENKTIKLENNKKKNYNVSEGFYYILGLVLALVLIFATDELLSTVNYLFVVIFSIIAVIRVINFIMDKEYLKKDYSGIVMGIMCLWLALFTFKYGQFLFLELLPVLVSLLLFFMGISSLIKYFDRRVTANMIVSIISIILGIILIFVSKNVMYIFFKIIGVYIFVMIILDFINYKKIKDSNSIISE
;
A
#
# COMPACT_ATOMS: atom_id res chain seq x y z
N MET A 1 28.33 67.55 -15.78
CA MET A 1 27.27 67.20 -14.79
C MET A 1 27.00 65.70 -14.86
N GLY A 2 27.53 64.94 -13.90
CA GLY A 2 27.34 63.50 -13.82
C GLY A 2 25.92 63.14 -13.38
N ARG A 3 25.28 62.22 -14.10
CA ARG A 3 24.09 61.51 -13.63
C ARG A 3 24.51 60.09 -13.24
N LYS A 4 24.53 59.85 -11.92
CA LYS A 4 24.61 58.51 -11.32
C LYS A 4 23.44 57.67 -11.85
N LYS A 5 23.73 56.56 -12.54
CA LYS A 5 22.73 55.49 -12.73
C LYS A 5 22.52 54.82 -11.37
N LYS A 6 21.30 54.91 -10.85
CA LYS A 6 20.81 54.08 -9.74
C LYS A 6 20.97 52.61 -10.15
N ILE A 7 21.70 51.86 -9.35
CA ILE A 7 21.66 50.40 -9.33
C ILE A 7 20.31 50.06 -8.69
N GLU A 8 19.31 49.75 -9.51
CA GLU A 8 18.07 49.14 -9.02
C GLU A 8 18.32 47.65 -8.83
N SER A 9 18.16 47.24 -7.58
CA SER A 9 18.45 45.95 -6.99
C SER A 9 17.84 44.78 -7.76
N THR A 10 18.70 43.86 -8.17
CA THR A 10 18.38 42.50 -8.60
C THR A 10 17.92 41.59 -7.43
N GLU A 11 17.40 42.14 -6.33
CA GLU A 11 17.00 41.38 -5.13
C GLU A 11 15.52 40.98 -5.11
N ASN A 12 14.65 41.65 -5.88
CA ASN A 12 13.20 41.42 -5.76
C ASN A 12 12.62 40.29 -6.63
N LYS A 13 13.46 39.51 -7.33
CA LYS A 13 13.00 38.37 -8.13
C LYS A 13 13.23 36.99 -7.50
N THR A 14 14.00 36.90 -6.42
CA THR A 14 14.30 35.61 -5.76
C THR A 14 13.36 35.26 -4.61
N ILE A 15 12.54 36.19 -4.11
CA ILE A 15 11.72 35.99 -2.90
C ILE A 15 10.34 35.35 -3.20
N LYS A 16 9.97 35.14 -4.48
CA LYS A 16 8.62 34.65 -4.86
C LYS A 16 8.55 33.22 -5.42
N LEU A 17 9.52 32.36 -5.08
CA LEU A 17 9.52 30.95 -5.49
C LEU A 17 9.34 29.96 -4.33
N GLU A 18 9.04 30.41 -3.11
CA GLU A 18 9.06 29.54 -1.93
C GLU A 18 7.72 28.93 -1.50
N ASN A 19 6.58 29.29 -2.09
CA ASN A 19 5.27 28.87 -1.57
C ASN A 19 4.43 27.95 -2.47
N ASN A 20 5.07 27.11 -3.28
CA ASN A 20 4.39 25.99 -3.93
C ASN A 20 5.06 24.64 -3.61
N LYS A 21 5.46 24.45 -2.34
CA LYS A 21 5.53 23.10 -1.78
C LYS A 21 4.10 22.56 -1.75
N LYS A 22 3.73 21.87 -2.84
CA LYS A 22 2.68 20.85 -2.84
C LYS A 22 2.76 20.14 -1.50
N LYS A 23 1.69 20.24 -0.69
CA LYS A 23 1.52 19.40 0.49
C LYS A 23 1.56 17.96 0.00
N ASN A 24 2.76 17.37 0.01
CA ASN A 24 2.90 15.94 -0.11
C ASN A 24 2.13 15.38 1.06
N TYR A 25 1.06 14.64 0.75
CA TYR A 25 0.34 13.86 1.72
C TYR A 25 1.32 12.82 2.25
N ASN A 26 2.07 13.18 3.29
CA ASN A 26 2.83 12.22 4.08
C ASN A 26 1.78 11.38 4.79
N VAL A 27 1.34 10.31 4.13
CA VAL A 27 0.65 9.21 4.79
C VAL A 27 1.54 8.84 5.98
N SER A 28 1.00 9.01 7.19
CA SER A 28 1.72 8.76 8.44
C SER A 28 2.42 7.41 8.37
N GLU A 29 3.70 7.33 8.72
CA GLU A 29 4.45 6.06 8.81
C GLU A 29 3.69 5.02 9.67
N GLY A 30 2.93 5.48 10.67
CA GLY A 30 2.02 4.65 11.46
C GLY A 30 0.94 3.94 10.64
N PHE A 31 0.44 4.57 9.58
CA PHE A 31 -0.55 3.95 8.68
C PHE A 31 0.03 2.76 7.91
N TYR A 32 1.31 2.83 7.51
CA TYR A 32 1.98 1.69 6.87
C TYR A 32 2.17 0.52 7.83
N TYR A 33 2.49 0.79 9.10
CA TYR A 33 2.55 -0.26 10.13
C TYR A 33 1.18 -0.90 10.36
N ILE A 34 0.10 -0.12 10.41
CA ILE A 34 -1.26 -0.64 10.56
C ILE A 34 -1.64 -1.50 9.35
N LEU A 35 -1.40 -1.02 8.12
CA LEU A 35 -1.65 -1.78 6.90
C LEU A 35 -0.88 -3.10 6.88
N GLY A 36 0.40 -3.08 7.24
CA GLY A 36 1.22 -4.29 7.31
C GLY A 36 0.70 -5.28 8.36
N LEU A 37 0.24 -4.78 9.50
CA LEU A 37 -0.31 -5.62 10.58
C LEU A 37 -1.62 -6.28 10.14
N VAL A 38 -2.51 -5.52 9.49
CA VAL A 38 -3.74 -6.06 8.89
C VAL A 38 -3.40 -7.13 7.86
N LEU A 39 -2.43 -6.89 6.97
CA LEU A 39 -2.00 -7.86 5.97
C LEU A 39 -1.49 -9.15 6.63
N ALA A 40 -0.66 -9.04 7.66
CA ALA A 40 -0.13 -10.17 8.40
C ALA A 40 -1.24 -11.00 9.06
N LEU A 41 -2.23 -10.35 9.66
CA LEU A 41 -3.40 -11.02 10.22
C LEU A 41 -4.22 -11.74 9.15
N VAL A 42 -4.47 -11.10 8.00
CA VAL A 42 -5.19 -11.71 6.88
C VAL A 42 -4.48 -12.98 6.39
N LEU A 43 -3.14 -12.96 6.31
CA LEU A 43 -2.33 -14.12 5.94
C LEU A 43 -2.40 -15.25 6.98
N ILE A 44 -2.38 -14.92 8.28
CA ILE A 44 -2.45 -15.91 9.38
C ILE A 44 -3.83 -16.59 9.40
N PHE A 45 -4.90 -15.84 9.18
CA PHE A 45 -6.26 -16.38 9.18
C PHE A 45 -6.73 -16.86 7.81
N ALA A 46 -5.87 -16.82 6.78
CA ALA A 46 -6.24 -17.25 5.44
C ALA A 46 -6.70 -18.71 5.44
N THR A 47 -7.98 -18.90 5.13
CA THR A 47 -8.63 -20.18 4.82
C THR A 47 -9.42 -20.02 3.53
N ASP A 48 -9.73 -21.12 2.86
CA ASP A 48 -10.58 -21.14 1.66
C ASP A 48 -11.90 -20.42 1.92
N GLU A 49 -12.50 -20.68 3.08
CA GLU A 49 -13.79 -20.13 3.49
C GLU A 49 -13.70 -18.62 3.78
N LEU A 50 -12.62 -18.15 4.43
CA LEU A 50 -12.40 -16.73 4.67
C LEU A 50 -12.13 -15.97 3.37
N LEU A 51 -11.25 -16.49 2.50
CA LEU A 51 -10.97 -15.88 1.20
C LEU A 51 -12.22 -15.83 0.32
N SER A 52 -13.02 -16.90 0.29
CA SER A 52 -14.27 -16.92 -0.45
C SER A 52 -15.28 -15.93 0.13
N THR A 53 -15.39 -15.82 1.45
CA THR A 53 -16.28 -14.86 2.12
C THR A 53 -15.87 -13.43 1.82
N VAL A 54 -14.58 -13.12 1.89
CA VAL A 54 -14.03 -11.80 1.52
C VAL A 54 -14.32 -11.49 0.06
N ASN A 55 -14.15 -12.46 -0.84
CA ASN A 55 -14.49 -12.30 -2.25
C ASN A 55 -15.97 -11.92 -2.44
N TYR A 56 -16.89 -12.63 -1.78
CA TYR A 56 -18.32 -12.30 -1.85
C TYR A 56 -18.63 -10.93 -1.26
N LEU A 57 -17.99 -10.53 -0.16
CA LEU A 57 -18.14 -9.18 0.40
C LEU A 57 -17.70 -8.11 -0.60
N PHE A 58 -16.57 -8.30 -1.29
CA PHE A 58 -16.15 -7.37 -2.34
C PHE A 58 -17.18 -7.24 -3.47
N VAL A 59 -17.75 -8.37 -3.93
CA VAL A 59 -18.82 -8.35 -4.95
C VAL A 59 -20.01 -7.54 -4.46
N VAL A 60 -20.49 -7.77 -3.23
CA VAL A 60 -21.63 -7.05 -2.66
C VAL A 60 -21.36 -5.56 -2.54
N ILE A 61 -20.19 -5.17 -2.03
CA ILE A 61 -19.80 -3.77 -1.88
C ILE A 61 -19.79 -3.07 -3.24
N PHE A 62 -19.16 -3.66 -4.25
CA PHE A 62 -19.13 -3.09 -5.60
C PHE A 62 -20.51 -3.04 -6.24
N SER A 63 -21.36 -4.05 -6.04
CA SER A 63 -22.76 -4.00 -6.50
C SER A 63 -23.56 -2.87 -5.86
N ILE A 64 -23.42 -2.64 -4.54
CA ILE A 64 -24.11 -1.55 -3.85
C ILE A 64 -23.64 -0.19 -4.39
N ILE A 65 -22.32 0.01 -4.55
CA ILE A 65 -21.76 1.25 -5.10
C ILE A 65 -22.26 1.50 -6.52
N ALA A 66 -22.30 0.46 -7.36
CA ALA A 66 -22.82 0.56 -8.72
C ALA A 66 -24.28 1.01 -8.73
N VAL A 67 -25.13 0.41 -7.90
CA VAL A 67 -26.56 0.78 -7.79
C VAL A 67 -26.73 2.22 -7.33
N ILE A 68 -26.01 2.65 -6.28
CA ILE A 68 -26.07 4.05 -5.79
C ILE A 68 -25.67 5.02 -6.89
N ARG A 69 -24.60 4.73 -7.65
CA ARG A 69 -24.14 5.59 -8.75
C ARG A 69 -25.14 5.70 -9.89
N VAL A 70 -25.80 4.59 -10.23
CA VAL A 70 -26.86 4.59 -11.25
C VAL A 70 -28.07 5.39 -10.78
N ILE A 71 -28.49 5.23 -9.52
CA ILE A 71 -29.61 6.00 -8.95
C ILE A 71 -29.29 7.50 -8.93
N ASN A 72 -28.10 7.88 -8.46
CA ASN A 72 -27.68 9.28 -8.44
C ASN A 72 -27.67 9.89 -9.86
N PHE A 73 -27.17 9.17 -10.85
CA PHE A 73 -27.18 9.63 -12.24
C PHE A 73 -28.61 9.91 -12.76
N ILE A 74 -29.57 9.03 -12.43
CA ILE A 74 -30.98 9.19 -12.81
C ILE A 74 -31.63 10.37 -12.06
N MET A 75 -31.36 10.47 -10.76
CA MET A 75 -32.02 11.43 -9.85
C MET A 75 -31.51 12.87 -10.03
N ASP A 76 -30.19 13.06 -10.15
CA ASP A 76 -29.58 14.39 -10.35
C ASP A 76 -29.69 14.91 -11.79
N LYS A 77 -30.29 14.10 -12.67
CA LYS A 77 -30.37 14.34 -14.12
C LYS A 77 -29.02 14.79 -14.69
N GLU A 78 -27.93 14.13 -14.27
CA GLU A 78 -26.56 14.48 -14.65
C GLU A 78 -26.37 14.48 -16.18
N TYR A 79 -27.21 13.74 -16.91
CA TYR A 79 -27.31 13.78 -18.38
C TYR A 79 -27.59 15.18 -18.95
N LEU A 80 -28.33 16.04 -18.26
CA LEU A 80 -28.56 17.44 -18.66
C LEU A 80 -27.30 18.30 -18.51
N LYS A 81 -26.43 17.95 -17.56
CA LYS A 81 -25.13 18.59 -17.32
C LYS A 81 -23.99 17.95 -18.12
N LYS A 82 -24.27 16.89 -18.90
CA LYS A 82 -23.28 16.06 -19.61
C LYS A 82 -22.18 15.48 -18.71
N ASP A 83 -22.46 15.33 -17.41
CA ASP A 83 -21.51 14.69 -16.50
C ASP A 83 -21.79 13.18 -16.48
N TYR A 84 -20.98 12.42 -17.21
CA TYR A 84 -21.10 10.97 -17.30
C TYR A 84 -20.11 10.25 -16.37
N SER A 85 -19.32 10.98 -15.59
CA SER A 85 -18.27 10.37 -14.75
C SER A 85 -18.87 9.40 -13.72
N GLY A 86 -20.00 9.78 -13.11
CA GLY A 86 -20.72 8.95 -12.15
C GLY A 86 -21.21 7.63 -12.74
N ILE A 87 -21.79 7.66 -13.95
CA ILE A 87 -22.30 6.44 -14.60
C ILE A 87 -21.18 5.55 -15.12
N VAL A 88 -20.09 6.14 -15.66
CA VAL A 88 -18.90 5.39 -16.07
C VAL A 88 -18.29 4.66 -14.87
N MET A 89 -18.14 5.35 -13.74
CA MET A 89 -17.71 4.70 -12.49
C MET A 89 -18.68 3.60 -12.05
N GLY A 90 -19.99 3.80 -12.15
CA GLY A 90 -21.00 2.78 -11.84
C GLY A 90 -20.89 1.54 -12.71
N ILE A 91 -20.70 1.71 -14.03
CA ILE A 91 -20.53 0.62 -15.00
C ILE A 91 -19.21 -0.14 -14.75
N MET A 92 -18.11 0.58 -14.49
CA MET A 92 -16.83 -0.04 -14.12
C MET A 92 -16.97 -0.87 -12.83
N CYS A 93 -17.70 -0.36 -11.85
CA CYS A 93 -17.92 -1.03 -10.58
C CYS A 93 -18.77 -2.30 -10.74
N LEU A 94 -19.79 -2.25 -11.59
CA LEU A 94 -20.62 -3.40 -11.95
C LEU A 94 -19.81 -4.47 -12.70
N TRP A 95 -18.97 -4.05 -13.65
CA TRP A 95 -18.06 -4.94 -14.36
C TRP A 95 -17.07 -5.62 -13.41
N LEU A 96 -16.47 -4.86 -12.48
CA LEU A 96 -15.59 -5.40 -11.44
C LEU A 96 -16.33 -6.41 -10.55
N ALA A 97 -17.56 -6.12 -10.14
CA ALA A 97 -18.37 -7.06 -9.35
C ALA A 97 -18.59 -8.39 -10.09
N LEU A 98 -18.95 -8.34 -11.37
CA LEU A 98 -19.14 -9.54 -12.19
C LEU A 98 -17.84 -10.31 -12.42
N PHE A 99 -16.74 -9.60 -12.67
CA PHE A 99 -15.42 -10.17 -12.85
C PHE A 99 -14.97 -10.91 -11.58
N THR A 100 -15.08 -10.25 -10.42
CA THR A 100 -14.76 -10.81 -9.11
C THR A 100 -15.70 -11.95 -8.70
N PHE A 101 -16.98 -11.91 -9.09
CA PHE A 101 -17.90 -13.01 -8.85
C PHE A 101 -17.51 -14.28 -9.61
N LYS A 102 -17.16 -14.16 -10.90
CA LYS A 102 -16.83 -15.31 -11.74
C LYS A 102 -15.40 -15.83 -11.55
N TYR A 103 -14.44 -14.93 -11.39
CA TYR A 103 -13.01 -15.28 -11.35
C TYR A 103 -12.37 -15.08 -9.97
N GLY A 104 -13.12 -14.62 -8.97
CA GLY A 104 -12.57 -14.24 -7.67
C GLY A 104 -11.86 -15.37 -6.94
N GLN A 105 -12.42 -16.59 -6.93
CA GLN A 105 -11.73 -17.72 -6.31
C GLN A 105 -10.37 -17.98 -6.97
N PHE A 106 -10.31 -17.96 -8.30
CA PHE A 106 -9.06 -18.11 -9.04
C PHE A 106 -8.08 -16.96 -8.77
N LEU A 107 -8.56 -15.71 -8.74
CA LEU A 107 -7.76 -14.53 -8.43
C LEU A 107 -7.16 -14.63 -7.02
N PHE A 108 -7.95 -14.92 -5.99
CA PHE A 108 -7.43 -14.96 -4.62
C PHE A 108 -6.55 -16.18 -4.35
N LEU A 109 -6.79 -17.33 -4.99
CA LEU A 109 -5.95 -18.51 -4.83
C LEU A 109 -4.65 -18.43 -5.64
N GLU A 110 -4.67 -17.89 -6.86
CA GLU A 110 -3.51 -17.95 -7.75
C GLU A 110 -2.73 -16.64 -7.83
N LEU A 111 -3.38 -15.49 -7.67
CA LEU A 111 -2.71 -14.18 -7.69
C LEU A 111 -2.13 -13.80 -6.32
N LEU A 112 -2.80 -14.15 -5.22
CA LEU A 112 -2.36 -13.76 -3.87
C LEU A 112 -0.96 -14.29 -3.50
N PRO A 113 -0.60 -15.56 -3.77
CA PRO A 113 0.77 -16.05 -3.57
C PRO A 113 1.80 -15.25 -4.36
N VAL A 114 1.47 -14.88 -5.60
CA VAL A 114 2.36 -14.10 -6.46
C VAL A 114 2.57 -12.69 -5.91
N LEU A 115 1.49 -12.03 -5.46
CA LEU A 115 1.56 -10.71 -4.84
C LEU A 115 2.35 -10.71 -3.52
N VAL A 116 2.14 -11.72 -2.68
CA VAL A 116 2.85 -11.87 -1.40
C VAL A 116 4.33 -12.20 -1.64
N SER A 117 4.64 -13.02 -2.65
CA SER A 117 6.01 -13.29 -3.08
C SER A 117 6.71 -12.00 -3.51
N LEU A 118 6.06 -11.20 -4.37
CA LEU A 118 6.59 -9.91 -4.81
C LEU A 118 6.85 -8.97 -3.62
N LEU A 119 5.95 -8.92 -2.65
CA LEU A 119 6.12 -8.14 -1.42
C LEU A 119 7.35 -8.60 -0.62
N LEU A 120 7.55 -9.91 -0.46
CA LEU A 120 8.72 -10.48 0.19
C LEU A 120 10.02 -10.12 -0.55
N PHE A 121 10.01 -10.10 -1.89
CA PHE A 121 11.16 -9.65 -2.67
C PHE A 121 11.49 -8.17 -2.42
N PHE A 122 10.49 -7.28 -2.41
CA PHE A 122 10.71 -5.87 -2.08
C PHE A 122 11.26 -5.69 -0.67
N MET A 123 10.71 -6.43 0.29
CA MET A 123 11.18 -6.42 1.68
C MET A 123 12.60 -6.94 1.82
N GLY A 124 12.93 -8.00 1.08
CA GLY A 124 14.27 -8.58 1.01
C GLY A 124 15.28 -7.59 0.46
N ILE A 125 14.99 -6.99 -0.70
CA ILE A 125 15.85 -5.97 -1.33
C ILE A 125 16.02 -4.75 -0.43
N SER A 126 14.94 -4.25 0.19
CA SER A 126 15.02 -3.12 1.12
C SER A 126 15.92 -3.44 2.32
N SER A 127 15.81 -4.64 2.87
CA SER A 127 16.65 -5.09 3.99
C SER A 127 18.11 -5.28 3.57
N LEU A 128 18.35 -5.76 2.35
CA LEU A 128 19.69 -5.88 1.76
C LEU A 128 20.36 -4.50 1.64
N ILE A 129 19.64 -3.49 1.15
CA ILE A 129 20.15 -2.12 1.06
C ILE A 129 20.51 -1.59 2.46
N LYS A 130 19.60 -1.76 3.43
CA LYS A 130 19.85 -1.36 4.83
C LYS A 130 21.04 -2.07 5.45
N TYR A 131 21.34 -3.31 5.05
CA TYR A 131 22.54 -4.02 5.47
C TYR A 131 23.80 -3.33 4.95
N PHE A 132 23.85 -2.98 3.66
CA PHE A 132 25.02 -2.29 3.11
C PHE A 132 25.23 -0.90 3.73
N ASP A 133 24.15 -0.17 4.03
CA ASP A 133 24.22 1.16 4.64
C ASP A 133 24.63 1.13 6.12
N ARG A 134 24.00 0.27 6.93
CA ARG A 134 24.18 0.27 8.40
C ARG A 134 25.05 -0.87 8.93
N ARG A 135 25.50 -1.80 8.07
CA ARG A 135 26.27 -3.02 8.40
C ARG A 135 25.68 -3.89 9.52
N VAL A 136 24.36 -3.86 9.69
CA VAL A 136 23.67 -4.68 10.71
C VAL A 136 23.39 -6.07 10.15
N THR A 137 24.10 -7.09 10.63
CA THR A 137 24.00 -8.49 10.17
C THR A 137 22.58 -9.06 10.21
N ALA A 138 21.73 -8.59 11.14
CA ALA A 138 20.32 -8.99 11.21
C ALA A 138 19.55 -8.68 9.91
N ASN A 139 19.82 -7.54 9.26
CA ASN A 139 19.14 -7.14 8.01
C ASN A 139 19.53 -8.05 6.83
N MET A 140 20.75 -8.61 6.85
CA MET A 140 21.18 -9.59 5.86
C MET A 140 20.42 -10.91 6.02
N ILE A 141 20.23 -11.38 7.26
CA ILE A 141 19.46 -12.58 7.56
C ILE A 141 17.99 -12.39 7.13
N VAL A 142 17.39 -11.24 7.45
CA VAL A 142 16.02 -10.88 7.00
C VAL A 142 15.91 -10.94 5.49
N SER A 143 16.89 -10.37 4.77
CA SER A 143 16.90 -10.38 3.31
C SER A 143 16.94 -11.79 2.73
N ILE A 144 17.85 -12.64 3.23
CA ILE A 144 18.01 -14.01 2.73
C ILE A 144 16.73 -14.82 2.97
N ILE A 145 16.16 -14.74 4.19
CA ILE A 145 14.93 -15.45 4.54
C ILE A 145 13.76 -14.98 3.68
N SER A 146 13.60 -13.67 3.49
CA SER A 146 12.53 -13.09 2.64
C SER A 146 12.62 -13.59 1.20
N ILE A 147 13.82 -13.62 0.61
CA ILE A 147 14.03 -14.08 -0.76
C ILE A 147 13.71 -15.57 -0.89
N ILE A 148 14.18 -16.40 0.04
CA ILE A 148 13.93 -17.84 0.03
C ILE A 148 12.42 -18.12 0.15
N LEU A 149 11.75 -17.48 1.10
CA LEU A 149 10.29 -17.60 1.27
C LEU A 149 9.54 -17.13 0.02
N GLY A 150 9.98 -16.03 -0.60
CA GLY A 150 9.41 -15.51 -1.84
C GLY A 150 9.50 -16.49 -3.01
N ILE A 151 10.65 -17.13 -3.20
CA ILE A 151 10.86 -18.15 -4.24
C ILE A 151 9.99 -19.38 -3.96
N ILE A 152 10.02 -19.91 -2.74
CA ILE A 152 9.27 -21.11 -2.38
C ILE A 152 7.77 -20.90 -2.66
N LEU A 153 7.23 -19.74 -2.28
CA LEU A 153 5.81 -19.45 -2.43
C LEU A 153 5.30 -19.51 -3.88
N ILE A 154 6.15 -19.22 -4.87
CA ILE A 154 5.80 -19.30 -6.30
C ILE A 154 5.56 -20.74 -6.75
N PHE A 155 6.30 -21.70 -6.18
CA PHE A 155 6.27 -23.11 -6.58
C PHE A 155 5.41 -23.99 -5.65
N VAL A 156 4.75 -23.41 -4.65
CA VAL A 156 3.94 -24.15 -3.69
C VAL A 156 2.61 -24.59 -4.32
N SER A 157 2.25 -25.86 -4.07
CA SER A 157 0.98 -26.42 -4.49
C SER A 157 -0.20 -25.86 -3.68
N LYS A 158 -1.40 -25.84 -4.28
CA LYS A 158 -2.63 -25.30 -3.67
C LYS A 158 -2.92 -25.88 -2.28
N ASN A 159 -2.65 -27.17 -2.07
CA ASN A 159 -2.92 -27.86 -0.80
C ASN A 159 -2.04 -27.37 0.36
N VAL A 160 -0.84 -26.86 0.08
CA VAL A 160 0.12 -26.43 1.11
C VAL A 160 0.20 -24.90 1.20
N MET A 161 -0.41 -24.19 0.25
CA MET A 161 -0.42 -22.73 0.15
C MET A 161 -0.87 -22.04 1.44
N TYR A 162 -1.96 -22.51 2.05
CA TYR A 162 -2.48 -21.93 3.29
C TYR A 162 -1.54 -22.10 4.48
N ILE A 163 -0.77 -23.19 4.51
CA ILE A 163 0.26 -23.41 5.53
C ILE A 163 1.38 -22.39 5.33
N PHE A 164 1.82 -22.16 4.09
CA PHE A 164 2.81 -21.13 3.77
C PHE A 164 2.33 -19.72 4.07
N PHE A 165 1.06 -19.39 3.78
CA PHE A 165 0.48 -18.11 4.16
C PHE A 165 0.53 -17.85 5.66
N LYS A 166 0.25 -18.87 6.48
CA LYS A 166 0.38 -18.76 7.94
C LYS A 166 1.82 -18.48 8.37
N ILE A 167 2.78 -19.23 7.84
CA ILE A 167 4.20 -19.05 8.15
C ILE A 167 4.67 -17.64 7.76
N ILE A 168 4.31 -17.19 6.56
CA ILE A 168 4.66 -15.86 6.04
C ILE A 168 3.95 -14.75 6.83
N GLY A 169 2.68 -14.95 7.17
CA GLY A 169 1.92 -14.01 7.98
C GLY A 169 2.55 -13.80 9.35
N VAL A 170 2.97 -14.88 10.03
CA VAL A 170 3.73 -14.80 11.28
C VAL A 170 5.07 -14.10 11.08
N TYR A 171 5.79 -14.41 10.00
CA TYR A 171 7.05 -13.76 9.67
C TYR A 171 6.91 -12.24 9.51
N ILE A 172 5.94 -11.79 8.69
CA ILE A 172 5.65 -10.36 8.48
C ILE A 172 5.22 -9.71 9.80
N PHE A 173 4.38 -10.37 10.59
CA PHE A 173 3.94 -9.88 11.89
C PHE A 173 5.11 -9.60 12.84
N VAL A 174 6.03 -10.57 12.98
CA VAL A 174 7.23 -10.42 13.82
C VAL A 174 8.10 -9.27 13.32
N MET A 175 8.32 -9.18 11.99
CA MET A 175 9.12 -8.10 11.42
C MET A 175 8.53 -6.72 11.68
N ILE A 176 7.22 -6.57 11.55
CA ILE A 176 6.53 -5.30 11.83
C ILE A 176 6.68 -4.91 13.30
N ILE A 177 6.55 -5.87 14.23
CA ILE A 177 6.74 -5.59 15.65
C ILE A 177 8.18 -5.16 15.94
N LEU A 178 9.17 -5.86 15.37
CA LEU A 178 10.58 -5.52 15.56
C LEU A 178 10.90 -4.13 15.01
N ASP A 179 10.42 -3.80 13.80
CA ASP A 179 10.59 -2.48 13.21
C ASP A 179 9.87 -1.40 14.02
N PHE A 180 8.68 -1.68 14.56
CA PHE A 180 7.95 -0.75 15.41
C PHE A 180 8.68 -0.45 16.73
N ILE A 181 9.22 -1.48 17.40
CA ILE A 181 10.03 -1.33 18.61
C ILE A 181 11.27 -0.47 18.31
N ASN A 182 11.95 -0.75 17.20
CA ASN A 182 13.14 -0.02 16.80
C ASN A 182 12.83 1.45 16.47
N TYR A 183 11.72 1.71 15.77
CA TYR A 183 11.23 3.04 15.48
C TYR A 183 10.96 3.84 16.77
N LYS A 184 10.27 3.23 17.73
CA LYS A 184 9.99 3.86 19.03
C LYS A 184 11.30 4.24 19.75
N LYS A 185 12.28 3.32 19.79
CA LYS A 185 13.58 3.56 20.41
C LYS A 185 14.36 4.73 19.77
N ILE A 186 14.32 4.86 18.45
CA ILE A 186 14.97 5.96 17.72
C ILE A 186 14.27 7.29 18.01
N LYS A 187 12.94 7.29 18.03
CA LYS A 187 12.15 8.49 18.32
C LYS A 187 12.42 9.02 19.73
N ASP A 188 12.41 8.11 20.71
CA ASP A 188 12.69 8.45 22.11
C ASP A 188 14.14 8.97 22.29
N SER A 189 15.11 8.41 21.57
CA SER A 189 16.51 8.89 21.58
C SER A 189 16.67 10.29 20.98
N ASN A 190 15.94 10.61 19.91
CA ASN A 190 16.04 11.92 19.26
C ASN A 190 15.34 13.03 20.07
N SER A 191 14.29 12.69 20.84
CA SER A 191 13.67 13.64 21.77
C SER A 191 14.57 14.03 22.94
N ILE A 192 15.44 13.12 23.41
CA ILE A 192 16.35 13.41 24.53
C ILE A 192 17.50 14.36 24.12
N ILE A 193 17.89 14.38 22.84
CA ILE A 193 18.99 15.22 22.32
C ILE A 193 18.49 16.64 21.97
N SER A 194 17.17 16.88 22.00
CA SER A 194 16.54 18.16 21.62
C SER A 194 15.98 18.96 22.81
N GLU A 195 16.25 18.54 24.05
CA GLU A 195 16.13 19.34 25.27
C GLU A 195 17.49 19.84 25.75
#